data_AF-A0A7Y0TH88-F1
#
_entry.id   AF-A0A7Y0TH88-F1
#
_cell.length_a   1.000
_cell.length_b   1.000
_cell.length_c   1.000
_cell.angle_alpha   90.00
_cell.angle_beta   90.00
_cell.angle_gamma   90.00
#
_symmetry.space_group_name_H-M   'P 1'
#
loop_
_entity.id
_entity.type
_entity.pdbx_description
1 polymer ?
#
loop_
_entity_poly.entity_id
_entity_poly.type
_entity_poly.pdbx_seq_one_letter_code
_entity_poly.pdbx_strand_id
1 'polypeptide(L)'
;MADHTEIFRERSHKQDEMTALMLKIKAEDVRYIAVETLGKTNEKEAGIEATKYLTKAKPSDIITALQEIERIKGKKYSGDIAFAGIPETLYQGGITQAELQEWLKACKQTTYCSGHRYQPLPSHDEAWQTYSKVHSEMIGKRFAAETIKFKTSPVRLLDTDIIQAATWGFWNDMSKNLKRRLFLLLPVDKQLSIKDRHLTPEEAMKETRKYYDKMQEAFT
;
A
#
# COMPACT_ATOMS: atom_id res chain seq x y z
N MET A 1 52.30 -15.29 7.24
CA MET A 1 51.52 -14.34 8.07
C MET A 1 50.39 -13.87 7.19
N ALA A 2 49.13 -14.14 7.57
CA ALA A 2 47.99 -13.69 6.77
C ALA A 2 47.96 -12.16 6.78
N ASP A 3 47.75 -11.54 5.62
CA ASP A 3 47.70 -10.10 5.46
C ASP A 3 46.44 -9.57 6.18
N HIS A 4 46.61 -9.08 7.40
CA HIS A 4 45.52 -8.54 8.23
C HIS A 4 44.75 -7.41 7.52
N THR A 5 45.38 -6.74 6.56
CA THR A 5 44.76 -5.70 5.73
C THR A 5 43.76 -6.27 4.71
N GLU A 6 44.02 -7.47 4.19
CA GLU A 6 43.12 -8.17 3.25
C GLU A 6 41.87 -8.70 3.98
N ILE A 7 42.06 -9.30 5.15
CA ILE A 7 40.96 -9.78 6.02
C ILE A 7 40.03 -8.63 6.43
N PHE A 8 40.58 -7.44 6.72
CA PHE A 8 39.77 -6.28 7.09
C PHE A 8 38.94 -5.74 5.92
N ARG A 9 39.52 -5.69 4.71
CA ARG A 9 38.80 -5.28 3.50
C ARG A 9 37.65 -6.23 3.15
N GLU A 10 37.89 -7.54 3.24
CA GLU A 10 36.84 -8.54 3.01
C GLU A 10 35.68 -8.43 4.00
N ARG A 11 35.98 -8.19 5.29
CA ARG A 11 34.94 -7.98 6.31
C ARG A 11 34.13 -6.72 6.06
N SER A 12 34.79 -5.61 5.72
CA SER A 12 34.11 -4.36 5.37
C SER A 12 33.19 -4.54 4.17
N HIS A 13 33.68 -5.19 3.10
CA HIS A 13 32.89 -5.44 1.91
C HIS A 13 31.65 -6.29 2.20
N LYS A 14 31.80 -7.38 2.97
CA LYS A 14 30.67 -8.21 3.40
C LYS A 14 29.63 -7.42 4.21
N GLN A 15 30.09 -6.49 5.05
CA GLN A 15 29.20 -5.65 5.86
C GLN A 15 28.42 -4.64 5.00
N ASP A 16 29.07 -4.09 3.96
CA ASP A 16 28.42 -3.19 3.00
C ASP A 16 27.38 -3.93 2.15
N GLU A 17 27.71 -5.12 1.65
CA GLU A 17 26.76 -6.00 0.93
C GLU A 17 25.55 -6.35 1.80
N MET A 18 25.81 -6.70 3.06
CA MET A 18 24.77 -7.02 4.04
C MET A 18 23.83 -5.84 4.30
N THR A 19 24.39 -4.65 4.46
CA THR A 19 23.62 -3.42 4.63
C THR A 19 22.79 -3.09 3.39
N ALA A 20 23.38 -3.21 2.19
CA ALA A 20 22.69 -2.99 0.94
C ALA A 20 21.52 -3.96 0.75
N LEU A 21 21.73 -5.24 1.06
CA LEU A 21 20.69 -6.26 0.97
C LEU A 21 19.52 -5.98 1.93
N MET A 22 19.83 -5.59 3.17
CA MET A 22 18.81 -5.20 4.15
C MET A 22 17.98 -4.01 3.70
N LEU A 23 18.60 -3.01 3.06
CA LEU A 23 17.88 -1.88 2.50
C LEU A 23 16.93 -2.31 1.37
N LYS A 24 17.34 -3.26 0.51
CA LYS A 24 16.45 -3.80 -0.54
C LYS A 24 15.25 -4.55 0.06
N ILE A 25 15.46 -5.38 1.08
CA ILE A 25 14.38 -6.13 1.76
C ILE A 25 13.36 -5.16 2.34
N LYS A 26 13.83 -4.15 3.10
CA LYS A 26 12.95 -3.14 3.69
C LYS A 26 12.18 -2.34 2.63
N ALA A 27 12.83 -1.99 1.53
CA ALA A 27 12.17 -1.28 0.43
C ALA A 27 11.07 -2.13 -0.22
N GLU A 28 11.30 -3.44 -0.42
CA GLU A 28 10.30 -4.35 -0.95
C GLU A 28 9.12 -4.54 0.01
N ASP A 29 9.39 -4.64 1.31
CA ASP A 29 8.35 -4.76 2.35
C ASP A 29 7.45 -3.51 2.39
N VAL A 30 8.03 -2.32 2.28
CA VAL A 30 7.28 -1.05 2.18
C VAL A 30 6.37 -1.04 0.95
N ARG A 31 6.82 -1.55 -0.20
CA ARG A 31 5.96 -1.69 -1.38
C ARG A 31 4.82 -2.67 -1.13
N TYR A 32 5.10 -3.80 -0.50
CA TYR A 32 4.07 -4.79 -0.19
C TYR A 32 3.00 -4.21 0.74
N ILE A 33 3.40 -3.52 1.81
CA ILE A 33 2.48 -2.83 2.72
C ILE A 33 1.65 -1.80 1.95
N ALA A 34 2.25 -1.07 1.01
CA ALA A 34 1.52 -0.11 0.17
C ALA A 34 0.48 -0.79 -0.74
N VAL A 35 0.81 -1.95 -1.33
CA VAL A 35 -0.15 -2.76 -2.12
C VAL A 35 -1.33 -3.22 -1.25
N GLU A 36 -1.07 -3.73 -0.04
CA GLU A 36 -2.11 -4.16 0.90
C GLU A 36 -2.96 -2.98 1.39
N THR A 37 -2.35 -1.84 1.67
CA THR A 37 -3.05 -0.62 2.11
C THR A 37 -4.02 -0.11 1.05
N LEU A 38 -3.68 -0.30 -0.24
CA LEU A 38 -4.56 -0.01 -1.37
C LEU A 38 -5.59 -1.14 -1.64
N GLY A 39 -5.54 -2.23 -0.89
CA GLY A 39 -6.45 -3.37 -0.99
C GLY A 39 -6.29 -4.16 -2.29
N LYS A 40 -5.09 -4.17 -2.89
CA LYS A 40 -4.81 -4.86 -4.15
C LYS A 40 -3.99 -6.12 -3.95
N THR A 41 -4.04 -7.01 -4.95
CA THR A 41 -3.32 -8.30 -4.88
C THR A 41 -1.89 -8.20 -5.41
N ASN A 42 -1.65 -7.26 -6.31
CA ASN A 42 -0.36 -7.08 -6.97
C ASN A 42 -0.05 -5.61 -7.24
N GLU A 43 1.24 -5.31 -7.47
CA GLU A 43 1.74 -3.95 -7.72
C GLU A 43 1.17 -3.31 -8.99
N LYS A 44 0.82 -4.09 -10.02
CA LYS A 44 0.27 -3.54 -11.26
C LYS A 44 -1.12 -2.97 -11.03
N GLU A 45 -1.99 -3.75 -10.39
CA GLU A 45 -3.31 -3.31 -9.94
C GLU A 45 -3.22 -2.14 -8.97
N ALA A 46 -2.29 -2.21 -8.01
CA ALA A 46 -2.01 -1.13 -7.08
C ALA A 46 -1.56 0.14 -7.80
N GLY A 47 -0.73 0.04 -8.84
CA GLY A 47 -0.27 1.18 -9.63
C GLY A 47 -1.37 1.85 -10.46
N ILE A 48 -2.33 1.08 -10.96
CA ILE A 48 -3.52 1.64 -11.63
C ILE A 48 -4.37 2.38 -10.58
N GLU A 49 -4.66 1.74 -9.46
CA GLU A 49 -5.47 2.30 -8.39
C GLU A 49 -4.84 3.55 -7.77
N ALA A 50 -3.54 3.52 -7.50
CA ALA A 50 -2.75 4.62 -6.95
C ALA A 50 -2.95 5.91 -7.75
N THR A 51 -3.13 5.82 -9.07
CA THR A 51 -3.37 6.98 -9.93
C THR A 51 -4.58 7.80 -9.47
N LYS A 52 -5.65 7.15 -8.98
CA LYS A 52 -6.87 7.82 -8.50
C LYS A 52 -6.64 8.64 -7.22
N TYR A 53 -5.69 8.22 -6.39
CA TYR A 53 -5.32 8.91 -5.14
C TYR A 53 -4.34 10.06 -5.35
N LEU A 54 -3.73 10.15 -6.53
CA LEU A 54 -2.76 11.20 -6.87
C LEU A 54 -3.31 12.19 -7.90
N THR A 55 -4.36 11.80 -8.63
CA THR A 55 -4.98 12.64 -9.64
C THR A 55 -6.06 13.50 -9.01
N LYS A 56 -5.91 14.82 -9.10
CA LYS A 56 -6.95 15.77 -8.72
C LYS A 56 -8.20 15.54 -9.55
N ALA A 57 -9.37 15.61 -8.93
CA ALA A 57 -10.63 15.56 -9.64
C ALA A 57 -10.75 16.79 -10.57
N LYS A 58 -11.37 16.61 -11.74
CA LYS A 58 -11.64 17.73 -12.63
C LYS A 58 -12.83 18.54 -12.09
N PRO A 59 -12.91 19.85 -12.37
CA PRO A 59 -14.09 20.64 -12.02
C PRO A 59 -15.40 20.03 -12.53
N SER A 60 -15.39 19.44 -13.73
CA SER A 60 -16.54 18.72 -14.31
C SER A 60 -17.01 17.55 -13.46
N ASP A 61 -16.08 16.81 -12.85
CA ASP A 61 -16.38 15.62 -12.06
C ASP A 61 -17.02 16.03 -10.72
N ILE A 62 -16.53 17.13 -10.14
CA ILE A 62 -17.08 17.73 -8.92
C ILE A 62 -18.51 18.21 -9.17
N ILE A 63 -18.75 18.91 -10.28
CA ILE A 63 -20.10 19.36 -10.68
C ILE A 63 -21.03 18.15 -10.87
N THR A 64 -20.55 17.09 -11.51
CA THR A 64 -21.34 15.86 -11.73
C THR A 64 -21.72 15.20 -10.40
N ALA A 65 -20.78 15.12 -9.44
CA ALA A 65 -21.05 14.59 -8.12
C ALA A 65 -22.09 15.43 -7.36
N LEU A 66 -22.05 16.75 -7.48
CA LEU A 66 -23.05 17.64 -6.88
C LEU A 66 -24.44 17.44 -7.50
N GLN A 67 -24.53 17.36 -8.82
CA GLN A 67 -25.79 17.08 -9.52
C GLN A 67 -26.38 15.71 -9.13
N GLU A 68 -25.54 14.72 -8.83
CA GLU A 68 -26.00 13.43 -8.34
C GLU A 68 -26.60 13.55 -6.94
N ILE A 69 -26.01 14.35 -6.04
CA ILE A 69 -26.58 14.66 -4.73
C ILE A 69 -27.92 15.38 -4.88
N GLU A 70 -28.01 16.38 -5.76
CA GLU A 70 -29.26 17.10 -6.05
C GLU A 70 -30.38 16.15 -6.49
N ARG A 71 -30.06 15.25 -7.42
CA ARG A 71 -31.00 14.25 -7.94
C ARG A 71 -31.49 13.30 -6.85
N ILE A 72 -30.60 12.85 -5.96
CA ILE A 72 -30.95 11.92 -4.88
C ILE A 72 -31.80 12.61 -3.81
N LYS A 73 -31.47 13.85 -3.46
CA LYS A 73 -32.13 14.60 -2.38
C LYS A 73 -33.36 15.36 -2.86
N GLY A 74 -33.56 15.49 -4.18
CA GLY A 74 -34.71 16.16 -4.79
C GLY A 74 -34.70 17.70 -4.64
N LYS A 75 -33.53 18.29 -4.38
CA LYS A 75 -33.32 19.74 -4.18
C LYS A 75 -32.17 20.21 -5.08
N LYS A 76 -32.16 21.49 -5.45
CA LYS A 76 -31.07 22.09 -6.23
C LYS A 76 -30.24 23.01 -5.36
N TYR A 77 -28.92 23.05 -5.59
CA TYR A 77 -28.01 24.03 -5.02
C TYR A 77 -28.21 25.44 -5.61
N SER A 78 -28.97 25.57 -6.70
CA SER A 78 -29.22 26.85 -7.37
C SER A 78 -30.09 27.79 -6.54
N GLY A 79 -29.57 28.97 -6.22
CA GLY A 79 -30.32 30.10 -5.64
C GLY A 79 -30.06 30.38 -4.16
N ASP A 80 -29.38 29.48 -3.44
CA ASP A 80 -29.13 29.59 -2.00
C ASP A 80 -27.64 29.87 -1.71
N ILE A 81 -27.36 30.96 -1.00
CA ILE A 81 -26.01 31.41 -0.63
C ILE A 81 -25.28 30.35 0.22
N ALA A 82 -26.02 29.57 1.02
CA ALA A 82 -25.51 28.52 1.89
C ALA A 82 -24.78 27.38 1.15
N PHE A 83 -24.93 27.29 -0.18
CA PHE A 83 -24.30 26.27 -1.02
C PHE A 83 -23.29 26.85 -2.02
N ALA A 84 -23.17 28.18 -2.07
CA ALA A 84 -22.22 28.84 -2.93
C ALA A 84 -20.78 28.48 -2.53
N GLY A 85 -19.93 28.21 -3.51
CA GLY A 85 -18.50 27.96 -3.28
C GLY A 85 -18.13 26.51 -2.91
N ILE A 86 -19.07 25.56 -2.77
CA ILE A 86 -18.72 24.14 -2.57
C ILE A 86 -17.80 23.61 -3.67
N PRO A 87 -18.11 23.78 -4.98
CA PRO A 87 -17.24 23.28 -6.04
C PRO A 87 -15.83 23.89 -5.98
N GLU A 88 -15.77 25.20 -5.75
CA GLU A 88 -14.53 25.96 -5.65
C GLU A 88 -13.67 25.48 -4.48
N THR A 89 -14.29 25.27 -3.32
CA THR A 89 -13.60 24.83 -2.09
C THR A 89 -13.04 23.42 -2.24
N LEU A 90 -13.82 22.49 -2.81
CA LEU A 90 -13.35 21.13 -3.08
C LEU A 90 -12.21 21.11 -4.10
N TYR A 91 -12.30 21.95 -5.13
CA TYR A 91 -11.24 22.08 -6.14
C TYR A 91 -9.95 22.69 -5.56
N GLN A 92 -10.07 23.79 -4.81
CA GLN A 92 -8.94 24.46 -4.14
C GLN A 92 -8.31 23.58 -3.06
N GLY A 93 -9.11 22.84 -2.30
CA GLY A 93 -8.65 21.80 -1.37
C GLY A 93 -7.88 20.67 -2.07
N GLY A 94 -7.98 20.57 -3.40
CA GLY A 94 -7.23 19.59 -4.18
C GLY A 94 -7.77 18.17 -4.03
N ILE A 95 -9.11 18.04 -3.89
CA ILE A 95 -9.77 16.74 -3.81
C ILE A 95 -9.33 15.84 -4.98
N THR A 96 -8.95 14.62 -4.65
CA THR A 96 -8.52 13.61 -5.62
C THR A 96 -9.72 12.83 -6.16
N GLN A 97 -9.53 12.10 -7.26
CA GLN A 97 -10.60 11.27 -7.83
C GLN A 97 -11.10 10.22 -6.83
N ALA A 98 -10.20 9.61 -6.06
CA ALA A 98 -10.58 8.64 -5.03
C ALA A 98 -11.36 9.29 -3.87
N GLU A 99 -10.90 10.44 -3.39
CA GLU A 99 -11.58 11.18 -2.32
C GLU A 99 -12.96 11.68 -2.76
N LEU A 100 -13.12 12.12 -4.02
CA LEU A 100 -14.42 12.57 -4.54
C LEU A 100 -15.48 11.45 -4.49
N GLN A 101 -15.08 10.21 -4.78
CA GLN A 101 -16.00 9.06 -4.72
C GLN A 101 -16.44 8.76 -3.28
N GLU A 102 -15.50 8.75 -2.33
CA GLU A 102 -15.83 8.52 -0.91
C GLU A 102 -16.60 9.71 -0.31
N TRP A 103 -16.27 10.94 -0.70
CA TRP A 103 -17.00 12.14 -0.33
C TRP A 103 -18.46 12.08 -0.81
N LEU A 104 -18.69 11.72 -2.08
CA LEU A 104 -20.03 11.55 -2.63
C LEU A 104 -20.81 10.45 -1.89
N LYS A 105 -20.15 9.32 -1.59
CA LYS A 105 -20.75 8.23 -0.82
C LYS A 105 -21.13 8.67 0.60
N ALA A 106 -20.26 9.42 1.27
CA ALA A 106 -20.54 9.98 2.59
C ALA A 106 -21.75 10.94 2.52
N CYS A 107 -21.78 11.87 1.56
CA CYS A 107 -22.89 12.80 1.36
C CYS A 107 -24.24 12.11 1.03
N LYS A 108 -24.20 10.95 0.37
CA LYS A 108 -25.39 10.12 0.15
C LYS A 108 -25.92 9.54 1.47
N GLN A 109 -25.01 9.04 2.31
CA GLN A 109 -25.33 8.36 3.56
C GLN A 109 -25.68 9.30 4.72
N THR A 110 -25.20 10.55 4.67
CA THR A 110 -25.57 11.56 5.65
C THR A 110 -27.07 11.82 5.57
N THR A 111 -27.78 11.22 6.52
CA THR A 111 -29.18 11.47 6.86
C THR A 111 -29.18 12.65 7.81
N TYR A 112 -29.12 13.86 7.26
CA TYR A 112 -29.37 15.07 8.06
C TYR A 112 -30.86 15.06 8.45
N CYS A 113 -31.11 14.49 9.64
CA CYS A 113 -32.39 14.38 10.36
C CYS A 113 -33.44 13.38 9.82
N SER A 114 -34.11 12.77 10.78
CA SER A 114 -35.05 11.65 10.72
C SER A 114 -36.29 11.88 9.84
N GLY A 115 -36.64 10.89 9.02
CA GLY A 115 -38.04 10.58 8.70
C GLY A 115 -38.77 11.42 7.64
N HIS A 116 -38.18 12.45 7.05
CA HIS A 116 -38.85 13.23 6.00
C HIS A 116 -38.44 12.81 4.58
N ARG A 117 -39.43 12.84 3.67
CA ARG A 117 -39.33 12.45 2.25
C ARG A 117 -38.31 13.25 1.43
N TYR A 118 -37.80 14.35 1.99
CA TYR A 118 -36.79 15.22 1.38
C TYR A 118 -35.69 15.50 2.40
N GLN A 119 -34.52 14.91 2.18
CA GLN A 119 -33.33 15.19 2.98
C GLN A 119 -32.72 16.53 2.53
N PRO A 120 -32.20 17.38 3.43
CA PRO A 120 -31.54 18.62 3.04
C PRO A 120 -30.24 18.32 2.28
N LEU A 121 -29.87 19.24 1.39
CA LEU A 121 -28.55 19.24 0.76
C LEU A 121 -27.50 19.62 1.81
N PRO A 122 -26.29 19.05 1.77
CA PRO A 122 -25.22 19.49 2.64
C PRO A 122 -24.93 20.97 2.37
N SER A 123 -24.95 21.76 3.43
CA SER A 123 -24.45 23.14 3.41
C SER A 123 -22.96 23.18 3.06
N HIS A 124 -22.43 24.37 2.77
CA HIS A 124 -21.01 24.57 2.50
C HIS A 124 -20.12 24.01 3.63
N ASP A 125 -20.42 24.35 4.88
CA ASP A 125 -19.66 23.88 6.04
C ASP A 125 -19.72 22.35 6.19
N GLU A 126 -20.89 21.76 6.00
CA GLU A 126 -21.09 20.30 6.08
C GLU A 126 -20.35 19.55 4.97
N ALA A 127 -20.39 20.08 3.74
CA ALA A 127 -19.64 19.55 2.61
C ALA A 127 -18.13 19.59 2.88
N TRP A 128 -17.64 20.69 3.47
CA TRP A 128 -16.24 20.85 3.84
C TRP A 128 -15.80 19.95 5.00
N GLN A 129 -16.64 19.79 6.03
CA GLN A 129 -16.38 18.86 7.13
C GLN A 129 -16.32 17.41 6.64
N THR A 130 -17.25 17.04 5.76
CA THR A 130 -17.26 15.71 5.13
C THR A 130 -16.01 15.50 4.30
N TYR A 131 -15.59 16.50 3.52
CA TYR A 131 -14.34 16.45 2.78
C TYR A 131 -13.13 16.31 3.71
N SER A 132 -13.02 17.13 4.75
CA SER A 132 -11.90 17.11 5.69
C SER A 132 -11.75 15.74 6.36
N LYS A 133 -12.88 15.14 6.74
CA LYS A 133 -12.92 13.78 7.28
C LYS A 133 -12.43 12.75 6.27
N VAL A 134 -13.01 12.74 5.06
CA VAL A 134 -12.61 11.81 3.99
C VAL A 134 -11.13 11.98 3.64
N HIS A 135 -10.66 13.22 3.54
CA HIS A 135 -9.26 13.52 3.28
C HIS A 135 -8.37 12.89 4.35
N SER A 136 -8.68 13.11 5.64
CA SER A 136 -7.90 12.54 6.76
C SER A 136 -7.86 11.00 6.76
N GLU A 137 -8.99 10.35 6.45
CA GLU A 137 -9.10 8.88 6.37
C GLU A 137 -8.32 8.32 5.17
N MET A 138 -8.14 9.12 4.12
CA MET A 138 -7.50 8.70 2.87
C MET A 138 -5.99 9.02 2.82
N ILE A 139 -5.45 9.76 3.79
CA ILE A 139 -4.00 10.09 3.88
C ILE A 139 -3.13 8.84 3.78
N GLY A 140 -3.45 7.77 4.52
CA GLY A 140 -2.67 6.53 4.50
C GLY A 140 -2.63 5.87 3.12
N LYS A 141 -3.77 5.86 2.43
CA LYS A 141 -3.86 5.33 1.05
C LYS A 141 -3.14 6.21 0.05
N ARG A 142 -3.10 7.52 0.27
CA ARG A 142 -2.34 8.47 -0.56
C ARG A 142 -0.83 8.24 -0.43
N PHE A 143 -0.31 8.09 0.79
CA PHE A 143 1.10 7.73 1.00
C PHE A 143 1.45 6.38 0.36
N ALA A 144 0.56 5.39 0.48
CA ALA A 144 0.73 4.11 -0.21
C ALA A 144 0.76 4.29 -1.75
N ALA A 145 -0.12 5.12 -2.31
CA ALA A 145 -0.14 5.42 -3.73
C ALA A 145 1.16 6.10 -4.21
N GLU A 146 1.69 7.05 -3.44
CA GLU A 146 2.98 7.70 -3.72
C GLU A 146 4.13 6.69 -3.69
N THR A 147 4.14 5.81 -2.69
CA THR A 147 5.14 4.73 -2.55
C THR A 147 5.19 3.84 -3.80
N ILE A 148 4.02 3.45 -4.33
CA ILE A 148 3.93 2.61 -5.53
C ILE A 148 4.36 3.36 -6.80
N LYS A 149 3.93 4.62 -6.97
CA LYS A 149 4.16 5.39 -8.21
C LYS A 149 5.56 5.96 -8.31
N PHE A 150 6.11 6.49 -7.23
CA PHE A 150 7.39 7.18 -7.24
C PHE A 150 8.59 6.26 -7.07
N LYS A 151 8.37 4.92 -7.02
CA LYS A 151 9.42 3.89 -6.94
C LYS A 151 10.60 4.35 -6.08
N THR A 152 10.34 4.61 -4.80
CA THR A 152 11.32 5.18 -3.86
C THR A 152 12.59 4.35 -3.68
N SER A 153 12.70 3.18 -4.33
CA SER A 153 13.99 2.56 -4.62
C SER A 153 13.96 1.89 -6.01
N PRO A 154 14.93 2.15 -6.91
CA PRO A 154 15.05 1.51 -8.21
C PRO A 154 15.50 0.05 -8.12
N VAL A 155 15.89 -0.42 -6.93
CA VAL A 155 16.47 -1.75 -6.76
C VAL A 155 15.35 -2.74 -6.49
N ARG A 156 15.11 -3.61 -7.47
CA ARG A 156 14.20 -4.75 -7.32
C ARG A 156 14.95 -5.88 -6.61
N LEU A 157 14.33 -6.46 -5.59
CA LEU A 157 14.90 -7.61 -4.89
C LEU A 157 14.89 -8.85 -5.81
N LEU A 158 16.07 -9.35 -6.15
CA LEU A 158 16.24 -10.52 -7.00
C LEU A 158 16.02 -11.82 -6.20
N ASP A 159 15.72 -12.92 -6.87
CA ASP A 159 15.58 -14.22 -6.18
C ASP A 159 16.88 -14.65 -5.48
N THR A 160 18.03 -14.32 -6.09
CA THR A 160 19.36 -14.53 -5.48
C THR A 160 19.55 -13.71 -4.21
N ASP A 161 19.06 -12.46 -4.19
CA ASP A 161 19.09 -11.59 -3.02
C ASP A 161 18.27 -12.20 -1.86
N ILE A 162 17.09 -12.76 -2.16
CA ILE A 162 16.21 -13.37 -1.15
C ILE A 162 16.87 -14.63 -0.56
N ILE A 163 17.47 -15.48 -1.41
CA ILE A 163 18.19 -16.67 -0.97
C ILE A 163 19.40 -16.27 -0.10
N GLN A 164 20.20 -15.31 -0.56
CA GLN A 164 21.38 -14.82 0.16
C GLN A 164 21.00 -14.25 1.53
N ALA A 165 19.93 -13.46 1.59
CA ALA A 165 19.42 -12.92 2.84
C ALA A 165 18.98 -14.02 3.82
N ALA A 166 18.34 -15.07 3.31
CA ALA A 166 17.95 -16.21 4.13
C ALA A 166 19.16 -16.98 4.67
N THR A 167 20.18 -17.20 3.83
CA THR A 167 21.44 -17.85 4.26
C THR A 167 22.23 -17.02 5.27
N TRP A 168 22.08 -15.70 5.26
CA TRP A 168 22.69 -14.79 6.23
C TRP A 168 21.87 -14.61 7.51
N GLY A 169 20.72 -15.30 7.63
CA GLY A 169 19.91 -15.31 8.85
C GLY A 169 18.87 -14.19 8.95
N PHE A 170 18.58 -13.44 7.88
CA PHE A 170 17.58 -12.37 7.86
C PHE A 170 16.13 -12.83 7.84
N TRP A 171 15.86 -14.07 8.26
CA TRP A 171 14.51 -14.63 8.27
C TRP A 171 13.52 -13.75 9.06
N ASN A 172 13.94 -13.20 10.21
CA ASN A 172 13.05 -12.40 11.05
C ASN A 172 12.73 -11.04 10.43
N ASP A 173 13.63 -10.49 9.63
CA ASP A 173 13.48 -9.21 8.95
C ASP A 173 12.65 -9.29 7.66
N MET A 174 12.40 -10.49 7.15
CA MET A 174 11.57 -10.70 5.96
C MET A 174 10.06 -10.67 6.28
N SER A 175 9.29 -9.95 5.45
CA SER A 175 7.83 -10.07 5.45
C SER A 175 7.32 -11.48 5.11
N LYS A 176 6.04 -11.71 5.41
CA LYS A 176 5.34 -12.98 5.12
C LYS A 176 5.40 -13.34 3.63
N ASN A 177 5.42 -12.36 2.73
CA ASN A 177 5.42 -12.60 1.28
C ASN A 177 6.80 -12.89 0.74
N LEU A 178 7.84 -12.25 1.30
CA LEU A 178 9.21 -12.66 1.03
C LEU A 178 9.46 -14.10 1.49
N LYS A 179 8.94 -14.49 2.67
CA LYS A 179 9.00 -15.88 3.16
C LYS A 179 8.27 -16.87 2.25
N ARG A 180 7.10 -16.50 1.73
CA ARG A 180 6.37 -17.30 0.74
C ARG A 180 7.12 -17.44 -0.58
N ARG A 181 7.72 -16.34 -1.08
CA ARG A 181 8.53 -16.37 -2.30
C ARG A 181 9.77 -17.23 -2.10
N LEU A 182 10.45 -17.11 -0.97
CA LEU A 182 11.59 -17.93 -0.59
C LEU A 182 11.26 -19.43 -0.54
N PHE A 183 10.06 -19.81 -0.07
CA PHE A 183 9.59 -21.20 -0.13
C PHE A 183 9.50 -21.71 -1.58
N LEU A 184 9.02 -20.88 -2.51
CA LEU A 184 8.97 -21.22 -3.95
C LEU A 184 10.34 -21.29 -4.62
N LEU A 185 11.37 -20.74 -3.98
CA LEU A 185 12.76 -20.79 -4.42
C LEU A 185 13.54 -21.99 -3.85
N LEU A 186 12.93 -22.78 -2.95
CA LEU A 186 13.55 -24.01 -2.47
C LEU A 186 13.77 -25.00 -3.62
N PRO A 187 14.79 -25.86 -3.54
CA PRO A 187 14.93 -27.01 -4.42
C PRO A 187 13.64 -27.84 -4.49
N VAL A 188 13.31 -28.37 -5.68
CA VAL A 188 12.02 -29.05 -5.95
C VAL A 188 11.83 -30.27 -5.03
N ASP A 189 12.89 -31.01 -4.73
CA ASP A 189 12.87 -32.15 -3.79
C ASP A 189 12.45 -31.72 -2.37
N LYS A 190 12.89 -30.54 -1.93
CA LYS A 190 12.50 -29.97 -0.63
C LYS A 190 11.08 -29.44 -0.65
N GLN A 191 10.66 -28.82 -1.76
CA GLN A 191 9.27 -28.39 -1.91
C GLN A 191 8.30 -29.56 -1.89
N LEU A 192 8.61 -30.64 -2.61
CA LEU A 192 7.80 -31.86 -2.65
C LEU A 192 7.74 -32.51 -1.27
N SER A 193 8.88 -32.67 -0.60
CA SER A 193 8.91 -33.23 0.77
C SER A 193 8.04 -32.46 1.77
N ILE A 194 7.91 -31.14 1.61
CA ILE A 194 7.04 -30.30 2.44
C ILE A 194 5.56 -30.42 2.00
N LYS A 195 5.29 -30.45 0.70
CA LYS A 195 3.92 -30.57 0.14
C LYS A 195 3.30 -31.93 0.41
N ASP A 196 4.07 -33.00 0.30
CA ASP A 196 3.63 -34.39 0.52
C ASP A 196 3.20 -34.65 1.97
N ARG A 197 3.65 -33.80 2.90
CA ARG A 197 3.26 -33.86 4.32
C ARG A 197 1.93 -33.15 4.61
N HIS A 198 1.24 -32.61 3.60
CA HIS A 198 -0.01 -31.86 3.74
C HIS A 198 0.05 -30.74 4.80
N LEU A 199 1.24 -30.13 4.92
CA LEU A 199 1.49 -29.12 5.95
C LEU A 199 0.69 -27.85 5.69
N THR A 200 0.25 -27.21 6.77
CA THR A 200 -0.30 -25.87 6.70
C THR A 200 0.76 -24.89 6.17
N PRO A 201 0.37 -23.72 5.62
CA PRO A 201 1.33 -22.72 5.18
C PRO A 201 2.33 -22.30 6.26
N GLU A 202 1.93 -22.32 7.53
CA GLU A 202 2.78 -21.94 8.66
C GLU A 202 3.83 -23.01 8.98
N GLU A 203 3.44 -24.28 8.93
CA GLU A 203 4.36 -25.40 9.10
C GLU A 203 5.34 -25.52 7.93
N ALA A 204 4.88 -25.28 6.70
CA ALA A 204 5.74 -25.20 5.52
C ALA A 204 6.79 -24.08 5.66
N MET A 205 6.40 -22.91 6.19
CA MET A 205 7.34 -21.82 6.51
C MET A 205 8.34 -22.23 7.60
N LYS A 206 7.92 -22.99 8.62
CA LYS A 206 8.82 -23.50 9.67
C LYS A 206 9.86 -24.48 9.13
N GLU A 207 9.47 -25.38 8.24
CA GLU A 207 10.41 -26.32 7.58
C GLU A 207 11.36 -25.58 6.63
N THR A 208 10.87 -24.56 5.91
CA THR A 208 11.71 -23.67 5.09
C THR A 208 12.78 -23.00 5.93
N ARG A 209 12.40 -22.44 7.09
CA ARG A 209 13.35 -21.83 8.02
C ARG A 209 14.42 -22.82 8.47
N LYS A 210 14.02 -24.02 8.91
CA LYS A 210 14.98 -25.06 9.32
C LYS A 210 16.01 -25.40 8.24
N TYR A 211 15.61 -25.38 6.96
CA TYR A 211 16.53 -25.62 5.86
C TYR A 211 17.59 -24.53 5.76
N TYR A 212 17.20 -23.25 5.85
CA TYR A 212 18.14 -22.12 5.78
C TYR A 212 18.98 -21.97 7.05
N ASP A 213 18.43 -22.25 8.23
CA ASP A 213 19.20 -22.27 9.49
C ASP A 213 20.36 -23.29 9.39
N LYS A 214 20.11 -24.50 8.85
CA LYS A 214 21.15 -25.50 8.60
C LYS A 214 22.20 -25.07 7.57
N MET A 215 21.78 -24.33 6.55
CA MET A 215 22.70 -23.79 5.55
C MET A 215 23.61 -22.74 6.21
N GLN A 216 23.06 -21.86 7.04
CA GLN A 216 23.83 -20.84 7.76
C GLN A 216 24.89 -21.48 8.67
N GLU A 217 24.52 -22.51 9.43
CA GLU A 217 25.46 -23.28 10.27
C GLU A 217 26.62 -23.89 9.46
N ALA A 218 26.38 -24.29 8.21
CA ALA A 218 27.42 -24.84 7.33
C ALA A 218 28.38 -23.78 6.76
N PHE A 219 28.04 -22.48 6.85
CA PHE A 219 28.85 -21.36 6.36
C PHE A 219 29.66 -20.65 7.47
N THR A 220 29.40 -20.95 8.75
CA THR A 220 30.12 -20.44 9.94
C THR A 220 31.16 -21.42 10.46
#